data_AF-A0ABD5Q6Y9-F1
#
_entry.id   AF-A0ABD5Q6Y9-F1
#
_cell.length_a   1.000
_cell.length_b   1.000
_cell.length_c   1.000
_cell.angle_alpha   90.00
_cell.angle_beta   90.00
_cell.angle_gamma   90.00
#
_symmetry.space_group_name_H-M   'P 1'
#
loop_
_entity.id
_entity.type
_entity.pdbx_description
1 polymer ?
#
loop_
_entity_poly.entity_id
_entity_poly.type
_entity_poly.pdbx_seq_one_letter_code
_entity_poly.pdbx_strand_id
1 'polypeptide(L)'
;MPSLGNALNAGRSVIEEAREQEITFLAASTAYYSFVSLIPLLLLAFIVVSFVAGDQFATQVVNQASGLLTATGQSELRQFITSPGAGGTTIIGLVVLVWSAIKVFRGFDEAFSAIYATDAKTGIADQVKDALLVLAAIGVGVVVLVLAGAATALFPQFPFVGVVATVVQLVALVPVFLPLYVVFPDAGVSIREALPGAVVATVGWTILQVLFQIYAAASSTGPSQFLGTALLLVTWLYFASILVLLGGVVNVVLANRGSYAERTKEPEERRIERKQELLSQYMTDDDESAPDIVELRDELRELRADVESFEEDIESRTVEKPEVESELKQYVRKRMRRGHARGWGPYLVLLYGTLMTLGAFLWLTRWWAIFAMLVVWLSTLGLYALMVMLGFGVGVLTFPSRISDRIGNFRS
;
A
#
# COMPACT_ATOMS: atom_id res chain seq x y z
N MET A 1 22.28 29.02 11.95
CA MET A 1 20.82 29.12 12.15
C MET A 1 20.17 29.17 10.78
N PRO A 2 19.19 28.31 10.46
CA PRO A 2 18.43 28.47 9.23
C PRO A 2 17.76 29.85 9.26
N SER A 3 17.84 30.62 8.17
CA SER A 3 17.10 31.88 8.07
C SER A 3 15.60 31.58 8.13
N LEU A 4 14.79 32.49 8.70
CA LEU A 4 13.33 32.35 8.73
C LEU A 4 12.74 32.07 7.33
N GLY A 5 13.37 32.59 6.27
CA GLY A 5 13.01 32.31 4.88
C GLY A 5 13.19 30.83 4.49
N ASN A 6 14.25 30.17 4.97
CA ASN A 6 14.49 28.75 4.66
C ASN A 6 13.44 27.85 5.33
N ALA A 7 13.01 28.18 6.55
CA ALA A 7 11.96 27.43 7.26
C ALA A 7 10.59 27.57 6.57
N LEU A 8 10.25 28.77 6.11
CA LEU A 8 9.01 29.03 5.37
C LEU A 8 9.00 28.32 4.02
N ASN A 9 10.13 28.34 3.30
CA ASN A 9 10.26 27.63 2.03
C ASN A 9 10.13 26.11 2.23
N ALA A 10 10.78 25.54 3.25
CA ALA A 10 10.65 24.12 3.57
C ALA A 10 9.19 23.75 3.90
N GLY A 11 8.49 24.55 4.71
CA GLY A 11 7.08 24.32 5.03
C GLY A 11 6.18 24.37 3.79
N ARG A 12 6.43 25.30 2.88
CA ARG A 12 5.70 25.38 1.60
C ARG A 12 5.97 24.15 0.73
N SER A 13 7.23 23.74 0.58
CA SER A 13 7.60 22.54 -0.17
C SER A 13 6.97 21.28 0.42
N VAL A 14 6.88 21.15 1.74
CA VAL A 14 6.18 20.02 2.39
C VAL A 14 4.70 20.00 2.02
N ILE A 15 4.03 21.14 1.99
CA ILE A 15 2.60 21.22 1.64
C ILE A 15 2.37 20.90 0.16
N GLU A 16 3.21 21.44 -0.73
CA GLU A 16 3.15 21.17 -2.17
C GLU A 16 3.37 19.67 -2.44
N GLU A 17 4.43 19.09 -1.87
CA GLU A 17 4.77 17.68 -2.00
C GLU A 17 3.69 16.75 -1.43
N ALA A 18 3.16 17.06 -0.24
CA ALA A 18 2.08 16.31 0.38
C ALA A 18 0.80 16.30 -0.47
N ARG A 19 0.51 17.41 -1.15
CA ARG A 19 -0.65 17.52 -2.03
C ARG A 19 -0.45 16.77 -3.33
N GLU A 20 0.72 16.87 -3.95
CA GLU A 20 1.06 16.16 -5.19
C GLU A 20 1.04 14.64 -5.02
N GLN A 21 1.44 14.16 -3.84
CA GLN A 21 1.44 12.73 -3.50
C GLN A 21 0.09 12.21 -3.00
N GLU A 22 -0.94 13.05 -2.95
CA GLU A 22 -2.26 12.71 -2.42
C GLU A 22 -2.20 11.99 -1.06
N ILE A 23 -1.39 12.50 -0.11
CA ILE A 23 -1.13 11.79 1.16
C ILE A 23 -2.39 11.44 1.95
N THR A 24 -3.47 12.19 1.78
CA THR A 24 -4.77 11.90 2.39
C THR A 24 -5.39 10.63 1.83
N PHE A 25 -5.22 10.36 0.53
CA PHE A 25 -5.67 9.12 -0.08
C PHE A 25 -4.84 7.93 0.41
N LEU A 26 -3.51 8.06 0.44
CA LEU A 26 -2.60 7.05 1.00
C LEU A 26 -2.90 6.77 2.49
N ALA A 27 -3.21 7.81 3.26
CA ALA A 27 -3.59 7.67 4.66
C ALA A 27 -4.93 6.93 4.83
N ALA A 28 -5.88 7.10 3.92
CA ALA A 28 -7.17 6.42 3.97
C ALA A 28 -7.02 4.90 3.78
N SER A 29 -6.23 4.46 2.80
CA SER A 29 -5.94 3.03 2.59
C SER A 29 -5.14 2.45 3.76
N THR A 30 -4.15 3.19 4.27
CA THR A 30 -3.34 2.80 5.43
C THR A 30 -4.22 2.65 6.69
N ALA A 31 -5.16 3.56 6.91
CA ALA A 31 -6.10 3.50 8.02
C ALA A 31 -7.05 2.31 7.92
N TYR A 32 -7.56 2.02 6.71
CA TYR A 32 -8.37 0.83 6.47
C TYR A 32 -7.60 -0.45 6.79
N TYR A 33 -6.36 -0.58 6.30
CA TYR A 33 -5.53 -1.73 6.62
C TYR A 33 -5.18 -1.83 8.09
N SER A 34 -4.90 -0.70 8.75
CA SER A 34 -4.68 -0.62 10.20
C SER A 34 -5.90 -1.13 10.97
N PHE A 35 -7.10 -0.68 10.60
CA PHE A 35 -8.35 -1.08 11.24
C PHE A 35 -8.61 -2.59 11.11
N VAL A 36 -8.46 -3.16 9.90
CA VAL A 36 -8.63 -4.60 9.65
C VAL A 36 -7.57 -5.44 10.38
N SER A 37 -6.36 -4.91 10.54
CA SER A 37 -5.24 -5.60 11.20
C SER A 37 -5.27 -5.51 12.72
N LEU A 38 -6.06 -4.61 13.29
CA LEU A 38 -6.02 -4.28 14.71
C LEU A 38 -6.33 -5.48 15.61
N ILE A 39 -7.44 -6.16 15.37
CA ILE A 39 -7.82 -7.34 16.17
C ILE A 39 -6.78 -8.48 16.01
N PRO A 40 -6.38 -8.87 14.80
CA PRO A 40 -5.31 -9.84 14.62
C PRO A 40 -4.00 -9.49 15.33
N LEU A 41 -3.59 -8.22 15.27
CA LEU A 41 -2.39 -7.74 15.95
C LEU A 41 -2.50 -7.83 17.47
N LEU A 42 -3.64 -7.43 18.04
CA LEU A 42 -3.87 -7.54 19.48
C LEU A 42 -3.81 -9.00 19.93
N LEU A 43 -4.40 -9.92 19.16
CA LEU A 43 -4.34 -11.36 19.46
C LEU A 43 -2.91 -11.90 19.36
N LEU A 44 -2.15 -11.54 18.33
CA LEU A 44 -0.75 -11.94 18.21
C LEU A 44 0.12 -11.37 19.35
N ALA A 45 -0.05 -10.09 19.68
CA ALA A 45 0.63 -9.47 20.80
C ALA A 45 0.29 -10.20 22.11
N PHE A 46 -0.98 -10.57 22.28
CA PHE A 46 -1.42 -11.35 23.41
C PHE A 46 -0.75 -12.74 23.48
N ILE A 47 -0.67 -13.47 22.36
CA ILE A 47 0.04 -14.77 22.29
C ILE A 47 1.49 -14.61 22.75
N VAL A 48 2.19 -13.60 22.22
CA VAL A 48 3.58 -13.32 22.57
C VAL A 48 3.72 -13.02 24.06
N VAL A 49 2.83 -12.20 24.62
CA VAL A 49 2.84 -11.87 26.06
C VAL A 49 2.55 -13.11 26.92
N SER A 50 1.56 -13.94 26.57
CA SER A 50 1.27 -15.17 27.32
C SER A 50 2.45 -16.14 27.28
N PHE A 51 3.10 -16.26 26.13
CA PHE A 51 4.26 -17.12 25.94
C PHE A 51 5.48 -16.65 26.75
N VAL A 52 5.75 -15.34 26.80
CA VAL A 52 6.95 -14.78 27.46
C VAL A 52 6.74 -14.54 28.96
N ALA A 53 5.58 -14.03 29.37
CA ALA A 53 5.29 -13.59 30.74
C ALA A 53 4.40 -14.56 31.54
N GLY A 54 3.86 -15.59 30.90
CA GLY A 54 3.00 -16.61 31.51
C GLY A 54 1.52 -16.22 31.57
N ASP A 55 0.66 -17.24 31.68
CA ASP A 55 -0.81 -17.11 31.58
C ASP A 55 -1.43 -16.23 32.68
N GLN A 56 -0.78 -16.15 33.85
CA GLN A 56 -1.24 -15.31 34.96
C GLN A 56 -1.13 -13.82 34.61
N PHE A 57 -0.02 -13.41 34.00
CA PHE A 57 0.16 -12.04 33.52
C PHE A 57 -0.79 -11.74 32.37
N ALA A 58 -0.94 -12.69 31.44
CA ALA A 58 -1.86 -12.60 30.31
C ALA A 58 -3.32 -12.38 30.79
N THR A 59 -3.74 -13.11 31.82
CA THR A 59 -5.07 -12.98 32.43
C THR A 59 -5.25 -11.62 33.12
N GLN A 60 -4.20 -11.08 33.76
CA GLN A 60 -4.24 -9.73 34.32
C GLN A 60 -4.42 -8.67 33.24
N VAL A 61 -3.75 -8.79 32.09
CA VAL A 61 -3.95 -7.89 30.94
C VAL A 61 -5.39 -7.93 30.44
N VAL A 62 -6.00 -9.11 30.31
CA VAL A 62 -7.42 -9.23 29.93
C VAL A 62 -8.34 -8.57 30.95
N ASN A 63 -8.06 -8.77 32.25
CA ASN A 63 -8.88 -8.17 33.30
C ASN A 63 -8.79 -6.65 33.29
N GLN A 64 -7.61 -6.07 33.04
CA GLN A 64 -7.46 -4.63 32.86
C GLN A 64 -8.17 -4.12 31.59
N ALA A 65 -8.18 -4.94 30.52
CA ALA A 65 -8.88 -4.62 29.27
C ALA A 65 -10.40 -4.87 29.31
N SER A 66 -10.94 -5.45 30.40
CA SER A 66 -12.36 -5.82 30.50
C SER A 66 -13.30 -4.61 30.40
N GLY A 67 -12.84 -3.41 30.78
CA GLY A 67 -13.58 -2.16 30.59
C GLY A 67 -13.67 -1.69 29.13
N LEU A 68 -12.85 -2.25 28.24
CA LEU A 68 -12.74 -1.89 26.82
C LEU A 68 -13.39 -2.93 25.89
N LEU A 69 -13.57 -4.18 26.37
CA LEU A 69 -14.09 -5.30 25.60
C LEU A 69 -15.52 -5.63 26.00
N THR A 70 -16.34 -6.04 25.02
CA THR A 70 -17.66 -6.62 25.30
C THR A 70 -17.53 -7.95 26.03
N ALA A 71 -18.58 -8.38 26.73
CA ALA A 71 -18.61 -9.68 27.41
C ALA A 71 -18.24 -10.84 26.47
N THR A 72 -18.71 -10.79 25.22
CA THR A 72 -18.35 -11.76 24.17
C THR A 72 -16.87 -11.67 23.81
N GLY A 73 -16.32 -10.46 23.58
CA GLY A 73 -14.89 -10.31 23.28
C GLY A 73 -13.99 -10.85 24.41
N GLN A 74 -14.40 -10.68 25.67
CA GLN A 74 -13.68 -11.22 26.82
C GLN A 74 -13.74 -12.75 26.89
N SER A 75 -14.91 -13.36 26.62
CA SER A 75 -15.05 -14.82 26.65
C SER A 75 -14.25 -15.48 25.53
N GLU A 76 -14.29 -14.92 24.32
CA GLU A 76 -13.50 -15.41 23.18
C GLU A 76 -12.00 -15.30 23.45
N LEU A 77 -11.55 -14.16 24.01
CA LEU A 77 -10.14 -13.97 24.36
C LEU A 77 -9.71 -14.93 25.47
N ARG A 78 -10.51 -15.11 26.53
CA ARG A 78 -10.20 -16.08 27.60
C ARG A 78 -10.18 -17.53 27.10
N GLN A 79 -11.11 -17.91 26.25
CA GLN A 79 -11.13 -19.22 25.62
C GLN A 79 -9.86 -19.47 24.79
N PHE A 80 -9.40 -18.43 24.08
CA PHE A 80 -8.15 -18.47 23.33
C PHE A 80 -6.92 -18.67 24.24
N ILE A 81 -6.95 -18.15 25.48
CA ILE A 81 -5.88 -18.30 26.48
C ILE A 81 -5.85 -19.70 27.09
N THR A 82 -7.00 -20.17 27.60
CA THR A 82 -7.04 -21.37 28.44
C THR A 82 -7.02 -22.66 27.64
N SER A 83 -7.36 -22.59 26.35
CA SER A 83 -7.40 -23.76 25.47
C SER A 83 -6.70 -23.49 24.13
N PRO A 84 -5.37 -23.25 24.12
CA PRO A 84 -4.62 -23.16 22.87
C PRO A 84 -4.51 -24.56 22.25
N GLY A 85 -5.47 -24.95 21.40
CA GLY A 85 -5.33 -26.17 20.59
C GLY A 85 -6.46 -27.21 20.59
N ALA A 86 -7.68 -26.91 21.03
CA ALA A 86 -8.79 -27.89 20.99
C ALA A 86 -9.31 -28.27 19.58
N GLY A 87 -8.63 -27.89 18.50
CA GLY A 87 -8.93 -28.36 17.14
C GLY A 87 -7.84 -27.94 16.16
N GLY A 88 -7.57 -28.76 15.14
CA GLY A 88 -6.59 -28.48 14.06
C GLY A 88 -6.78 -27.15 13.30
N THR A 89 -7.80 -26.38 13.67
CA THR A 89 -8.05 -24.97 13.39
C THR A 89 -6.94 -24.00 13.85
N THR A 90 -6.04 -24.38 14.76
CA THR A 90 -5.04 -23.45 15.33
C THR A 90 -4.00 -22.97 14.30
N ILE A 91 -3.50 -23.83 13.42
CA ILE A 91 -2.48 -23.43 12.42
C ILE A 91 -3.11 -22.54 11.35
N ILE A 92 -4.26 -22.94 10.82
CA ILE A 92 -4.98 -22.15 9.80
C ILE A 92 -5.40 -20.80 10.40
N GLY A 93 -5.91 -20.79 11.64
CA GLY A 93 -6.25 -19.57 12.36
C GLY A 93 -5.04 -18.66 12.59
N LEU A 94 -3.90 -19.22 13.00
CA LEU A 94 -2.66 -18.45 13.17
C LEU A 94 -2.17 -17.86 11.83
N VAL A 95 -2.23 -18.63 10.74
CA VAL A 95 -1.89 -18.15 9.40
C VAL A 95 -2.82 -17.00 9.00
N VAL A 96 -4.12 -17.12 9.24
CA VAL A 96 -5.09 -16.04 8.95
C VAL A 96 -4.83 -14.80 9.82
N LEU A 97 -4.50 -14.98 11.11
CA LEU A 97 -4.14 -13.88 12.00
C LEU A 97 -2.88 -13.16 11.53
N VAL A 98 -1.81 -13.89 11.25
CA VAL A 98 -0.55 -13.34 10.75
C VAL A 98 -0.77 -12.64 9.41
N TRP A 99 -1.47 -13.29 8.47
CA TRP A 99 -1.79 -12.69 7.17
C TRP A 99 -2.61 -11.40 7.30
N SER A 100 -3.56 -11.38 8.23
CA SER A 100 -4.39 -10.18 8.47
C SER A 100 -3.60 -9.10 9.18
N ALA A 101 -2.71 -9.44 10.11
CA ALA A 101 -1.83 -8.52 10.81
C ALA A 101 -0.78 -7.89 9.89
N ILE A 102 -0.29 -8.62 8.86
CA ILE A 102 0.68 -8.08 7.89
C ILE A 102 0.10 -6.91 7.08
N LYS A 103 -1.23 -6.83 6.91
CA LYS A 103 -1.85 -5.81 6.06
C LYS A 103 -1.54 -4.38 6.48
N VAL A 104 -1.43 -4.09 7.79
CA VAL A 104 -1.06 -2.74 8.23
C VAL A 104 0.34 -2.36 7.77
N PHE A 105 1.30 -3.29 7.86
CA PHE A 105 2.66 -3.06 7.41
C PHE A 105 2.71 -2.87 5.89
N ARG A 106 1.94 -3.68 5.15
CA ARG A 106 1.77 -3.47 3.71
C ARG A 106 1.17 -2.11 3.36
N GLY A 107 0.21 -1.63 4.13
CA GLY A 107 -0.37 -0.30 3.93
C GLY A 107 0.66 0.81 4.08
N PHE A 108 1.49 0.73 5.13
CA PHE A 108 2.58 1.67 5.32
C PHE A 108 3.68 1.52 4.27
N ASP A 109 4.08 0.29 3.93
CA ASP A 109 5.05 -0.01 2.88
C ASP A 109 4.66 0.65 1.56
N GLU A 110 3.44 0.37 1.08
CA GLU A 110 2.91 0.93 -0.16
C GLU A 110 2.82 2.47 -0.12
N ALA A 111 2.42 3.04 1.01
CA ALA A 111 2.35 4.49 1.19
C ALA A 111 3.74 5.14 1.23
N PHE A 112 4.72 4.54 1.90
CA PHE A 112 6.09 5.04 1.96
C PHE A 112 6.81 4.87 0.61
N SER A 113 6.64 3.73 -0.06
CA SER A 113 7.19 3.55 -1.41
C SER A 113 6.62 4.58 -2.39
N ALA A 114 5.34 4.93 -2.29
CA ALA A 114 4.75 6.01 -3.08
C ALA A 114 5.38 7.38 -2.78
N ILE A 115 5.58 7.73 -1.50
CA ILE A 115 6.23 9.00 -1.10
C ILE A 115 7.67 9.09 -1.63
N TYR A 116 8.42 7.99 -1.55
CA TYR A 116 9.81 7.93 -1.96
C TYR A 116 10.00 7.59 -3.45
N ALA A 117 8.91 7.31 -4.17
CA ALA A 117 8.90 6.85 -5.56
C ALA A 117 9.81 5.62 -5.79
N THR A 118 9.76 4.67 -4.84
CA THR A 118 10.43 3.37 -4.94
C THR A 118 9.44 2.29 -5.34
N ASP A 119 9.94 1.19 -5.92
CA ASP A 119 9.12 0.01 -6.17
C ASP A 119 8.80 -0.68 -4.84
N ALA A 120 7.52 -0.74 -4.48
CA ALA A 120 7.09 -1.46 -3.28
C ALA A 120 7.48 -2.94 -3.36
N LYS A 121 7.98 -3.51 -2.25
CA LYS A 121 8.39 -4.92 -2.24
C LYS A 121 7.18 -5.83 -2.46
N THR A 122 7.30 -6.71 -3.45
CA THR A 122 6.25 -7.68 -3.78
C THR A 122 6.40 -9.02 -3.05
N GLY A 123 7.55 -9.26 -2.40
CA GLY A 123 7.85 -10.49 -1.69
C GLY A 123 7.21 -10.56 -0.29
N ILE A 124 6.41 -11.60 -0.04
CA ILE A 124 5.80 -11.85 1.28
C ILE A 124 6.89 -11.99 2.37
N ALA A 125 8.03 -12.60 2.04
CA ALA A 125 9.13 -12.78 2.99
C ALA A 125 9.74 -11.44 3.44
N ASP A 126 9.91 -10.50 2.52
CA ASP A 126 10.43 -9.17 2.86
C ASP A 126 9.41 -8.37 3.69
N GLN A 127 8.13 -8.43 3.32
CA GLN A 127 7.05 -7.80 4.11
C GLN A 127 7.00 -8.33 5.54
N VAL A 128 7.20 -9.65 5.74
CA VAL A 128 7.26 -10.25 7.07
C VAL A 128 8.49 -9.77 7.84
N LYS A 129 9.66 -9.72 7.19
CA LYS A 129 10.89 -9.23 7.81
C LYS A 129 10.74 -7.78 8.26
N ASP A 130 10.22 -6.92 7.40
CA ASP A 130 10.02 -5.50 7.68
C ASP A 130 8.99 -5.31 8.80
N ALA A 131 7.89 -6.08 8.79
CA ALA A 131 6.93 -6.10 9.87
C ALA A 131 7.54 -6.52 11.21
N LEU A 132 8.37 -7.57 11.23
CA LEU A 132 9.05 -8.03 12.44
C LEU A 132 10.05 -7.01 12.98
N LEU A 133 10.81 -6.35 12.10
CA LEU A 133 11.76 -5.30 12.49
C LEU A 133 11.04 -4.10 13.13
N VAL A 134 9.95 -3.65 12.49
CA VAL A 134 9.11 -2.57 13.02
C VAL A 134 8.47 -2.98 14.35
N LEU A 135 7.90 -4.18 14.44
CA LEU A 135 7.30 -4.69 15.68
C LEU A 135 8.31 -4.81 16.82
N ALA A 136 9.51 -5.32 16.55
CA ALA A 136 10.57 -5.42 17.54
C ALA A 136 10.95 -4.04 18.07
N ALA A 137 11.09 -3.06 17.17
CA ALA A 137 11.43 -1.70 17.56
C ALA A 137 10.31 -0.98 18.33
N ILE A 138 9.04 -1.16 17.93
CA ILE A 138 7.88 -0.72 18.71
C ILE A 138 7.90 -1.37 20.10
N GLY A 139 8.16 -2.68 20.17
CA GLY A 139 8.27 -3.41 21.44
C GLY A 139 9.34 -2.83 22.37
N VAL A 140 10.53 -2.53 21.84
CA VAL A 140 11.60 -1.87 22.59
C VAL A 140 11.15 -0.48 23.06
N GLY A 141 10.52 0.32 22.20
CA GLY A 141 10.02 1.65 22.58
C GLY A 141 8.95 1.60 23.67
N VAL A 142 8.05 0.61 23.63
CA VAL A 142 7.07 0.36 24.70
C VAL A 142 7.76 0.00 26.01
N VAL A 143 8.77 -0.87 25.99
CA VAL A 143 9.55 -1.22 27.19
C VAL A 143 10.22 0.02 27.77
N VAL A 144 10.85 0.85 26.94
CA VAL A 144 11.47 2.11 27.37
C VAL A 144 10.44 3.03 28.02
N LEU A 145 9.25 3.15 27.42
CA LEU A 145 8.17 3.97 27.96
C LEU A 145 7.68 3.46 29.32
N VAL A 146 7.52 2.14 29.48
CA VAL A 146 7.13 1.52 30.76
C VAL A 146 8.20 1.75 31.82
N LEU A 147 9.49 1.56 31.48
CA LEU A 147 10.59 1.80 32.41
C LEU A 147 10.69 3.27 32.82
N ALA A 148 10.45 4.20 31.88
CA ALA A 148 10.40 5.63 32.18
C ALA A 148 9.26 5.96 33.17
N GLY A 149 8.07 5.38 32.97
CA GLY A 149 6.95 5.54 33.89
C GLY A 149 7.20 4.92 35.27
N ALA A 150 7.88 3.77 35.33
CA ALA A 150 8.25 3.15 36.61
C ALA A 150 9.30 3.99 37.35
N ALA A 151 10.29 4.54 36.64
CA ALA A 151 11.33 5.39 37.23
C ALA A 151 10.74 6.66 37.86
N THR A 152 9.76 7.30 37.21
CA THR A 152 9.11 8.50 37.76
C THR A 152 8.31 8.20 39.02
N ALA A 153 7.70 7.02 39.11
CA ALA A 153 7.00 6.56 40.31
C ALA A 153 7.93 6.26 41.50
N LEU A 154 9.20 5.93 41.25
CA LEU A 154 10.20 5.65 42.29
C LEU A 154 10.88 6.91 42.86
N PHE A 155 10.85 8.03 42.13
CA PHE A 155 11.47 9.29 42.55
C PHE A 155 10.47 10.47 42.59
N PRO A 156 9.32 10.35 43.29
CA PRO A 156 8.29 11.39 43.31
C PRO A 156 8.77 12.70 43.96
N GLN A 157 9.78 12.65 44.82
CA GLN A 157 10.36 13.80 45.51
C GLN A 157 11.30 14.66 44.65
N PHE A 158 11.65 14.23 43.42
CA PHE A 158 12.55 15.01 42.57
C PHE A 158 11.82 16.24 42.02
N PRO A 159 12.39 17.46 42.15
CA PRO A 159 11.75 18.65 41.62
C PRO A 159 11.59 18.54 40.10
N PHE A 160 10.45 19.01 39.58
CA PHE A 160 10.10 18.94 38.16
C PHE A 160 9.94 17.51 37.58
N VAL A 161 9.82 16.46 38.40
CA VAL A 161 9.68 15.06 37.92
C VAL A 161 8.55 14.89 36.91
N GLY A 162 7.44 15.63 37.05
CA GLY A 162 6.34 15.60 36.08
C GLY A 162 6.71 16.16 34.71
N VAL A 163 7.46 17.27 34.65
CA VAL A 163 7.94 17.86 33.39
C VAL A 163 8.97 16.94 32.76
N VAL A 164 9.91 16.42 33.56
CA VAL A 164 10.90 15.44 33.10
C VAL A 164 10.21 14.19 32.55
N ALA A 165 9.18 13.68 33.23
CA ALA A 165 8.40 12.53 32.78
C ALA A 165 7.74 12.78 31.41
N THR A 166 7.09 13.94 31.23
CA THR A 166 6.48 14.30 29.94
C THR A 166 7.52 14.42 28.84
N VAL A 167 8.66 15.06 29.09
CA VAL A 167 9.75 15.19 28.11
C VAL A 167 10.33 13.83 27.77
N VAL A 168 10.60 12.98 28.77
CA VAL A 168 11.11 11.62 28.55
C VAL A 168 10.12 10.79 27.75
N GLN A 169 8.82 10.90 28.03
CA GLN A 169 7.77 10.21 27.28
C GLN A 169 7.71 10.67 25.81
N LEU A 170 7.84 11.97 25.55
CA LEU A 170 7.92 12.50 24.18
C LEU A 170 9.18 12.01 23.46
N VAL A 171 10.34 12.07 24.12
CA VAL A 171 11.60 11.60 23.53
C VAL A 171 11.58 10.08 23.30
N ALA A 172 10.93 9.33 24.19
CA ALA A 172 10.77 7.88 24.07
C ALA A 172 9.85 7.45 22.92
N LEU A 173 9.00 8.34 22.41
CA LEU A 173 8.17 8.07 21.22
C LEU A 173 8.95 8.17 19.90
N VAL A 174 10.02 8.99 19.84
CA VAL A 174 10.85 9.10 18.64
C VAL A 174 11.38 7.73 18.15
N PRO A 175 12.00 6.88 19.00
CA PRO A 175 12.46 5.56 18.57
C PRO A 175 11.32 4.58 18.22
N VAL A 176 10.07 4.86 18.61
CA VAL A 176 8.90 4.06 18.17
C VAL A 176 8.56 4.34 16.71
N PHE A 177 8.63 5.61 16.29
CA PHE A 177 8.30 6.01 14.91
C PHE A 177 9.49 5.89 13.95
N LEU A 178 10.72 6.07 14.42
CA LEU A 178 11.94 6.05 13.61
C LEU A 178 12.08 4.82 12.67
N PRO A 179 11.78 3.57 13.09
CA PRO A 179 11.91 2.39 12.23
C PRO A 179 11.00 2.45 11.01
N LEU A 180 9.82 3.06 11.11
CA LEU A 180 8.89 3.20 9.98
C LEU A 180 9.54 3.96 8.83
N TYR A 181 10.36 4.98 9.14
CA TYR A 181 11.03 5.83 8.16
C TYR A 181 12.34 5.26 7.61
N VAL A 182 12.91 4.26 8.27
CA VAL A 182 14.15 3.61 7.82
C VAL A 182 13.84 2.34 7.04
N VAL A 183 12.80 1.60 7.44
CA VAL A 183 12.49 0.27 6.90
C VAL A 183 11.57 0.35 5.68
N PHE A 184 10.42 1.01 5.77
CA PHE A 184 9.40 0.97 4.70
C PHE A 184 9.74 1.71 3.40
N PRO A 185 10.50 2.82 3.38
CA PRO A 185 10.78 3.52 2.13
C PRO A 185 11.58 2.72 1.10
N ASP A 186 12.34 1.72 1.53
CA ASP A 186 13.28 0.95 0.69
C ASP A 186 14.25 1.80 -0.15
N ALA A 187 14.46 3.04 0.27
CA ALA A 187 15.22 4.06 -0.44
C ALA A 187 16.58 4.34 0.23
N GLY A 188 17.09 3.39 1.03
CA GLY A 188 18.35 3.53 1.77
C GLY A 188 18.37 4.72 2.74
N VAL A 189 17.25 5.00 3.42
CA VAL A 189 17.11 6.17 4.30
C VAL A 189 17.99 6.02 5.54
N SER A 190 18.92 6.95 5.74
CA SER A 190 19.76 6.95 6.95
C SER A 190 18.96 7.40 8.19
N ILE A 191 19.40 6.99 9.39
CA ILE A 191 18.75 7.42 10.66
C ILE A 191 18.70 8.95 10.77
N ARG A 192 19.74 9.65 10.27
CA ARG A 192 19.79 11.12 10.31
C ARG A 192 18.74 11.76 9.40
N GLU A 193 18.48 11.17 8.23
CA GLU A 193 17.41 11.60 7.33
C GLU A 193 16.03 11.26 7.88
N ALA A 194 15.89 10.18 8.64
CA ALA A 194 14.63 9.72 9.21
C ALA A 194 14.17 10.53 10.46
N LEU A 195 15.12 11.09 11.21
CA LEU A 195 14.88 11.76 12.50
C LEU A 195 13.88 12.93 12.44
N PRO A 196 13.97 13.88 11.48
CA PRO A 196 13.04 15.00 11.41
C PRO A 196 11.58 14.55 11.30
N GLY A 197 11.30 13.56 10.47
CA GLY A 197 9.99 12.96 10.27
C GLY A 197 9.49 12.22 11.49
N ALA A 198 10.37 11.47 12.18
CA ALA A 198 10.03 10.82 13.44
C ALA A 198 9.64 11.83 14.54
N VAL A 199 10.30 12.99 14.59
CA VAL A 199 9.93 14.09 15.49
C VAL A 199 8.57 14.67 15.10
N VAL A 200 8.34 14.92 13.80
CA VAL A 200 7.04 15.42 13.31
C VAL A 200 5.90 14.45 13.66
N ALA A 201 6.09 13.14 13.45
CA ALA A 201 5.12 12.13 13.82
C ALA A 201 4.87 12.09 15.33
N THR A 202 5.93 12.21 16.15
CA THR A 202 5.82 12.23 17.61
C THR A 202 5.02 13.43 18.10
N VAL A 203 5.32 14.62 17.58
CA VAL A 203 4.59 15.87 17.92
C VAL A 203 3.14 15.76 17.45
N GLY A 204 2.92 15.32 16.20
CA GLY A 204 1.61 15.10 15.63
C GLY A 204 0.78 14.12 16.45
N TRP A 205 1.36 12.98 16.81
CA TRP A 205 0.74 11.96 17.64
C TRP A 205 0.29 12.51 18.98
N THR A 206 1.14 13.31 19.62
CA THR A 206 0.82 13.96 20.90
C THR A 206 -0.36 14.92 20.75
N ILE A 207 -0.37 15.74 19.69
CA ILE A 207 -1.49 16.63 19.38
C ILE A 207 -2.77 15.82 19.17
N LEU A 208 -2.71 14.75 18.38
CA LEU A 208 -3.84 13.88 18.11
C LEU A 208 -4.38 13.23 19.40
N GLN A 209 -3.50 12.79 20.30
CA GLN A 209 -3.87 12.24 21.60
C GLN A 209 -4.60 13.27 22.46
N VAL A 210 -4.09 14.51 22.54
CA VAL A 210 -4.74 15.59 23.30
C VAL A 210 -6.11 15.93 22.71
N LEU A 211 -6.21 16.04 21.39
CA LEU A 211 -7.50 16.29 20.71
C LEU A 211 -8.50 15.17 21.00
N PHE A 212 -8.05 13.92 21.00
CA PHE A 212 -8.90 12.77 21.34
C PHE A 212 -9.36 12.80 22.79
N GLN A 213 -8.48 13.17 23.74
CA GLN A 213 -8.85 13.32 25.15
C GLN A 213 -9.91 14.41 25.36
N ILE A 214 -9.78 15.55 24.68
CA ILE A 214 -10.78 16.64 24.73
C ILE A 214 -12.12 16.15 24.17
N TYR A 215 -12.10 15.48 23.02
CA TYR A 215 -13.31 14.89 22.42
C TYR A 215 -13.98 13.88 23.36
N ALA A 216 -13.20 12.98 23.97
CA ALA A 216 -13.70 11.96 24.88
C ALA A 216 -14.32 12.58 26.14
N ALA A 217 -13.70 13.63 26.69
CA ALA A 217 -14.23 14.35 27.84
C ALA A 217 -15.55 15.10 27.55
N ALA A 218 -15.74 15.55 26.31
CA ALA A 218 -16.96 16.24 25.87
C ALA A 218 -18.10 15.26 25.48
N SER A 219 -17.80 13.98 25.30
CA SER A 219 -18.77 12.99 24.80
C SER A 219 -19.52 12.33 25.97
N SER A 220 -20.86 12.36 25.94
CA SER A 220 -21.69 11.62 26.90
C SER A 220 -21.70 10.13 26.57
N THR A 221 -21.14 9.29 27.44
CA THR A 221 -21.04 7.84 27.23
C THR A 221 -22.39 7.15 27.40
N GLY A 222 -23.04 6.78 26.29
CA GLY A 222 -24.23 5.93 26.25
C GLY A 222 -23.92 4.49 25.80
N PRO A 223 -24.61 3.45 26.29
CA PRO A 223 -24.33 2.05 25.95
C PRO A 223 -24.58 1.66 24.47
N SER A 224 -25.21 2.53 23.67
CA SER A 224 -25.76 2.21 22.34
C SER A 224 -24.96 2.77 21.16
N GLN A 225 -23.66 3.07 21.33
CA GLN A 225 -22.86 3.81 20.33
C GLN A 225 -21.75 3.00 19.65
N PHE A 226 -21.90 1.68 19.50
CA PHE A 226 -20.87 0.82 18.89
C PHE A 226 -20.44 1.27 17.47
N LEU A 227 -21.40 1.65 16.62
CA LEU A 227 -21.10 2.17 15.27
C LEU A 227 -20.34 3.50 15.31
N GLY A 228 -20.65 4.36 16.29
CA GLY A 228 -19.94 5.62 16.50
C GLY A 228 -18.50 5.38 16.94
N THR A 229 -18.26 4.39 17.82
CA THR A 229 -16.91 4.03 18.28
C THR A 229 -16.04 3.48 17.16
N ALA A 230 -16.58 2.61 16.29
CA ALA A 230 -15.84 2.07 15.16
C ALA A 230 -15.47 3.17 14.15
N LEU A 231 -16.42 4.06 13.81
CA LEU A 231 -16.16 5.18 12.91
C LEU A 231 -15.16 6.17 13.49
N LEU A 232 -15.25 6.46 14.79
CA LEU A 232 -14.29 7.29 15.50
C LEU A 232 -12.89 6.68 15.47
N LEU A 233 -12.77 5.36 15.68
CA LEU A 233 -11.50 4.65 15.63
C LEU A 233 -10.87 4.72 14.24
N VAL A 234 -11.63 4.49 13.18
CA VAL A 234 -11.15 4.64 11.79
C VAL A 234 -10.72 6.08 11.52
N THR A 235 -11.49 7.06 12.00
CA THR A 235 -11.15 8.48 11.88
C THR A 235 -9.83 8.81 12.59
N TRP A 236 -9.65 8.28 13.80
CA TRP A 236 -8.40 8.44 14.54
C TRP A 236 -7.22 7.78 13.83
N LEU A 237 -7.39 6.55 13.31
CA LEU A 237 -6.37 5.86 12.51
C LEU A 237 -6.03 6.62 11.22
N TYR A 238 -7.01 7.28 10.61
CA TYR A 238 -6.83 8.13 9.44
C TYR A 238 -5.94 9.34 9.75
N PHE A 239 -6.25 10.09 10.80
CA PHE A 239 -5.39 11.21 11.20
C PHE A 239 -4.01 10.76 11.68
N ALA A 240 -3.91 9.64 12.39
CA ALA A 240 -2.64 9.06 12.77
C ALA A 240 -1.78 8.70 11.53
N SER A 241 -2.41 8.11 10.52
CA SER A 241 -1.74 7.77 9.25
C SER A 241 -1.27 9.03 8.52
N ILE A 242 -2.09 10.09 8.45
CA ILE A 242 -1.67 11.38 7.88
C ILE A 242 -0.40 11.90 8.57
N LEU A 243 -0.36 11.90 9.91
CA LEU A 243 0.76 12.44 10.66
C LEU A 243 2.05 11.65 10.44
N VAL A 244 1.94 10.31 10.35
CA VAL A 244 3.08 9.44 10.04
C VAL A 244 3.57 9.69 8.61
N LEU A 245 2.68 9.72 7.63
CA LEU A 245 3.04 9.95 6.22
C LEU A 245 3.60 11.37 5.99
N LEU A 246 3.06 12.37 6.69
CA LEU A 246 3.58 13.73 6.67
C LEU A 246 5.04 13.78 7.16
N GLY A 247 5.40 12.99 8.18
CA GLY A 247 6.80 12.82 8.58
C GLY A 247 7.69 12.29 7.45
N GLY A 248 7.15 11.40 6.60
CA GLY A 248 7.84 10.87 5.43
C GLY A 248 8.10 11.95 4.38
N VAL A 249 7.10 12.77 4.09
CA VAL A 249 7.22 13.94 3.21
C VAL A 249 8.26 14.93 3.74
N VAL A 250 8.25 15.21 5.05
CA VAL A 250 9.25 16.08 5.68
C VAL A 250 10.66 15.53 5.49
N ASN A 251 10.86 14.22 5.64
CA ASN A 251 12.17 13.60 5.42
C ASN A 251 12.63 13.76 3.96
N VAL A 252 11.75 13.52 2.99
CA VAL A 252 12.05 13.70 1.56
C VAL A 252 12.46 15.13 1.24
N VAL A 253 11.69 16.11 1.72
CA VAL A 253 11.95 17.54 1.47
C VAL A 253 13.26 17.99 2.14
N LEU A 254 13.49 17.60 3.40
CA LEU A 254 14.70 18.00 4.14
C LEU A 254 15.96 17.27 3.67
N ALA A 255 15.83 16.03 3.20
CA ALA A 255 16.93 15.28 2.57
C ALA A 255 17.18 15.71 1.11
N ASN A 256 16.40 16.66 0.59
CA ASN A 256 16.50 17.19 -0.77
C ASN A 256 16.49 16.09 -1.85
N ARG A 257 15.60 15.09 -1.69
CA ARG A 257 15.48 13.94 -2.61
C ARG A 257 14.72 14.26 -3.92
N GLY A 258 14.82 15.50 -4.41
CA GLY A 258 14.03 16.02 -5.54
C GLY A 258 12.56 16.25 -5.19
N SER A 259 11.77 16.77 -6.15
CA SER A 259 10.30 16.84 -6.01
C SER A 259 9.64 15.52 -6.42
N TYR A 260 8.38 15.31 -6.03
CA TYR A 260 7.62 14.13 -6.46
C TYR A 260 7.59 13.99 -7.99
N ALA A 261 7.34 15.11 -8.68
CA ALA A 261 7.33 15.16 -10.15
C ALA A 261 8.68 14.77 -10.77
N GLU A 262 9.80 15.10 -10.13
CA GLU A 262 11.14 14.73 -10.60
C GLU A 262 11.45 13.25 -10.37
N ARG A 263 11.00 12.69 -9.24
CA ARG A 263 11.22 11.27 -8.93
C ARG A 263 10.34 10.34 -9.77
N THR A 264 9.15 10.77 -10.16
CA THR A 264 8.17 9.94 -10.90
C THR A 264 8.28 10.03 -12.42
N LYS A 265 8.86 11.10 -12.95
CA LYS A 265 9.23 11.15 -14.36
C LYS A 265 10.42 10.21 -14.56
N GLU A 266 10.31 9.21 -15.44
CA GLU A 266 11.51 8.70 -16.12
C GLU A 266 12.17 9.94 -16.75
N PRO A 267 13.37 10.35 -16.31
CA PRO A 267 14.04 11.48 -16.92
C PRO A 267 14.17 11.15 -18.40
N GLU A 268 13.76 12.06 -19.29
CA GLU A 268 14.07 11.94 -20.72
C GLU A 268 15.55 11.62 -20.92
N GLU A 269 16.41 12.18 -20.07
CA GLU A 269 17.84 11.87 -19.98
C GLU A 269 18.13 10.39 -19.73
N ARG A 270 17.50 9.71 -18.76
CA ARG A 270 17.67 8.26 -18.55
C ARG A 270 17.09 7.43 -19.70
N ARG A 271 16.06 7.94 -20.38
CA ARG A 271 15.47 7.31 -21.57
C ARG A 271 16.39 7.45 -22.79
N ILE A 272 17.06 8.59 -22.91
CA ILE A 272 18.07 8.91 -23.93
C ILE A 272 19.36 8.14 -23.66
N GLU A 273 19.86 8.14 -22.42
CA GLU A 273 21.03 7.38 -21.98
C GLU A 273 20.83 5.90 -22.21
N ARG A 274 19.72 5.29 -21.77
CA ARG A 274 19.43 3.88 -22.04
C ARG A 274 19.35 3.59 -23.54
N LYS A 275 18.80 4.50 -24.32
CA LYS A 275 18.75 4.37 -25.79
C LYS A 275 20.15 4.48 -26.40
N GLN A 276 20.99 5.39 -25.91
CA GLN A 276 22.39 5.56 -26.33
C GLN A 276 23.26 4.37 -25.91
N GLU A 277 23.04 3.81 -24.73
CA GLU A 277 23.74 2.64 -24.19
C GLU A 277 23.41 1.41 -25.04
N LEU A 278 22.12 1.18 -25.32
CA LEU A 278 21.67 0.13 -26.23
C LEU A 278 22.25 0.33 -27.63
N LEU A 279 22.21 1.55 -28.19
CA LEU A 279 22.80 1.86 -29.49
C LEU A 279 24.32 1.64 -29.50
N SER A 280 25.02 2.01 -28.44
CA SER A 280 26.47 1.81 -28.31
C SER A 280 26.82 0.33 -28.22
N GLN A 281 26.01 -0.47 -27.52
CA GLN A 281 26.15 -1.92 -27.43
C GLN A 281 25.96 -2.61 -28.78
N TYR A 282 25.09 -2.06 -29.66
CA TYR A 282 24.95 -2.51 -31.04
C TYR A 282 26.06 -2.01 -31.97
N MET A 283 26.75 -0.91 -31.63
CA MET A 283 27.86 -0.35 -32.42
C MET A 283 29.23 -0.90 -32.02
N THR A 284 29.36 -1.60 -30.90
CA THR A 284 30.62 -2.22 -30.45
C THR A 284 30.84 -3.64 -30.96
N ASP A 285 29.86 -4.25 -31.62
CA ASP A 285 29.97 -5.62 -32.16
C ASP A 285 30.48 -5.68 -33.61
N ASP A 286 30.62 -4.53 -34.29
CA ASP A 286 31.31 -4.45 -35.58
C ASP A 286 32.29 -3.29 -35.56
N ASP A 287 33.51 -3.58 -36.03
CA ASP A 287 34.52 -2.66 -36.52
C ASP A 287 35.74 -2.41 -35.59
N GLU A 288 36.66 -3.38 -35.61
CA GLU A 288 38.05 -3.17 -35.22
C GLU A 288 38.95 -3.23 -36.47
N SER A 289 39.56 -2.08 -36.80
CA SER A 289 40.78 -1.88 -37.61
C SER A 289 40.59 -1.35 -39.05
N ALA A 290 40.75 -0.03 -39.20
CA ALA A 290 41.14 0.59 -40.47
C ALA A 290 42.53 1.24 -40.35
N PRO A 291 43.50 0.84 -41.19
CA PRO A 291 44.54 1.73 -41.68
C PRO A 291 44.39 2.04 -43.19
N ASP A 292 44.87 3.23 -43.54
CA ASP A 292 45.20 3.79 -44.86
C ASP A 292 44.08 4.28 -45.82
N ILE A 293 43.93 5.61 -45.87
CA ILE A 293 42.88 6.39 -46.56
C ILE A 293 43.03 6.41 -48.10
N VAL A 294 43.97 5.64 -48.66
CA VAL A 294 44.19 5.59 -50.12
C VAL A 294 43.55 4.35 -50.77
N GLU A 295 43.38 3.25 -50.04
CA GLU A 295 42.75 2.01 -50.54
C GLU A 295 41.20 2.10 -50.47
N LEU A 296 40.68 2.79 -49.45
CA LEU A 296 39.24 3.05 -49.23
C LEU A 296 38.52 3.78 -50.36
N ARG A 297 39.22 4.48 -51.28
CA ARG A 297 38.57 5.19 -52.40
C ARG A 297 38.25 4.29 -53.58
N ASP A 298 39.04 3.24 -53.77
CA ASP A 298 38.79 2.26 -54.82
C ASP A 298 37.77 1.23 -54.31
N GLU A 299 37.86 0.86 -53.03
CA GLU A 299 36.89 0.02 -52.35
C GLU A 299 35.50 0.69 -52.22
N LEU A 300 35.42 2.02 -52.02
CA LEU A 300 34.12 2.73 -52.03
C LEU A 300 33.41 2.72 -53.38
N ARG A 301 34.14 2.55 -54.50
CA ARG A 301 33.53 2.48 -55.84
C ARG A 301 32.99 1.08 -56.12
N GLU A 302 33.69 0.06 -55.64
CA GLU A 302 33.24 -1.32 -55.70
C GLU A 302 32.05 -1.55 -54.75
N LEU A 303 32.11 -1.04 -53.51
CA LEU A 303 30.98 -1.08 -52.57
C LEU A 303 29.75 -0.33 -53.08
N ARG A 304 29.91 0.75 -53.86
CA ARG A 304 28.76 1.46 -54.45
C ARG A 304 28.07 0.64 -55.53
N ALA A 305 28.85 -0.08 -56.34
CA ALA A 305 28.31 -0.97 -57.36
C ALA A 305 27.62 -2.19 -56.72
N ASP A 306 28.17 -2.73 -55.64
CA ASP A 306 27.55 -3.82 -54.88
C ASP A 306 26.27 -3.35 -54.18
N VAL A 307 26.25 -2.14 -53.59
CA VAL A 307 25.04 -1.56 -52.98
C VAL A 307 23.94 -1.32 -54.01
N GLU A 308 24.28 -0.92 -55.23
CA GLU A 308 23.29 -0.72 -56.31
C GLU A 308 22.68 -2.07 -56.75
N SER A 309 23.50 -3.13 -56.82
CA SER A 309 23.00 -4.50 -57.07
C SER A 309 22.19 -5.07 -55.89
N PHE A 310 22.55 -4.71 -54.66
CA PHE A 310 21.88 -5.14 -53.45
C PHE A 310 20.56 -4.39 -53.23
N GLU A 311 20.48 -3.12 -53.64
CA GLU A 311 19.23 -2.35 -53.68
C GLU A 311 18.26 -2.95 -54.71
N GLU A 312 18.76 -3.39 -55.87
CA GLU A 312 17.98 -4.10 -56.88
C GLU A 312 17.50 -5.49 -56.37
N ASP A 313 18.34 -6.20 -55.61
CA ASP A 313 17.99 -7.49 -54.98
C ASP A 313 17.02 -7.31 -53.79
N ILE A 314 17.10 -6.19 -53.05
CA ILE A 314 16.15 -5.82 -51.99
C ILE A 314 14.80 -5.38 -52.56
N GLU A 315 14.77 -4.62 -53.66
CA GLU A 315 13.53 -4.23 -54.30
C GLU A 315 12.79 -5.45 -54.88
N SER A 316 13.53 -6.46 -55.37
CA SER A 316 12.99 -7.76 -55.79
C SER A 316 12.44 -8.62 -54.63
N ARG A 317 12.92 -8.39 -53.40
CA ARG A 317 12.51 -9.08 -52.16
C ARG A 317 11.58 -8.24 -51.27
N THR A 318 11.20 -7.04 -51.70
CA THR A 318 10.27 -6.20 -50.96
C THR A 318 8.87 -6.78 -51.09
N VAL A 319 8.54 -7.68 -50.17
CA VAL A 319 7.20 -8.24 -49.99
C VAL A 319 6.20 -7.09 -49.92
N GLU A 320 5.20 -7.13 -50.80
CA GLU A 320 4.21 -6.08 -50.87
C GLU A 320 3.59 -5.82 -49.48
N LYS A 321 3.54 -4.54 -49.11
CA LYS A 321 2.98 -4.00 -47.86
C LYS A 321 1.64 -4.64 -47.38
N PRO A 322 0.72 -5.13 -48.25
CA PRO A 322 -0.51 -5.79 -47.79
C PRO A 322 -0.29 -7.08 -47.00
N GLU A 323 0.72 -7.89 -47.32
CA GLU A 323 0.93 -9.19 -46.65
C GLU A 323 1.41 -9.00 -45.21
N VAL A 324 2.39 -8.10 -45.00
CA VAL A 324 2.92 -7.78 -43.68
C VAL A 324 1.86 -7.11 -42.78
N GLU A 325 1.00 -6.26 -43.35
CA GLU A 325 -0.11 -5.67 -42.61
C GLU A 325 -1.15 -6.73 -42.19
N SER A 326 -1.39 -7.73 -43.05
CA SER A 326 -2.31 -8.83 -42.74
C SER A 326 -1.78 -9.72 -41.62
N GLU A 327 -0.49 -10.06 -41.63
CA GLU A 327 0.16 -10.85 -40.60
C GLU A 327 0.27 -10.08 -39.28
N LEU A 328 0.60 -8.80 -39.31
CA LEU A 328 0.58 -7.93 -38.12
C LEU A 328 -0.83 -7.79 -37.57
N LYS A 329 -1.85 -7.58 -38.40
CA LYS A 329 -3.26 -7.53 -37.96
C LYS A 329 -3.72 -8.87 -37.39
N GLN A 330 -3.22 -9.99 -37.91
CA GLN A 330 -3.54 -11.33 -37.41
C GLN A 330 -2.80 -11.63 -36.11
N TYR A 331 -1.53 -11.24 -36.00
CA TYR A 331 -0.71 -11.34 -34.79
C TYR A 331 -1.27 -10.48 -33.66
N VAL A 332 -1.63 -9.22 -33.94
CA VAL A 332 -2.27 -8.31 -33.00
C VAL A 332 -3.66 -8.84 -32.61
N ARG A 333 -4.47 -9.36 -33.54
CA ARG A 333 -5.74 -10.03 -33.18
C ARG A 333 -5.53 -11.24 -32.27
N LYS A 334 -4.52 -12.07 -32.54
CA LYS A 334 -4.18 -13.26 -31.75
C LYS A 334 -3.64 -12.87 -30.37
N ARG A 335 -2.89 -11.77 -30.26
CA ARG A 335 -2.33 -11.25 -29.01
C ARG A 335 -3.37 -10.51 -28.16
N MET A 336 -4.26 -9.73 -28.77
CA MET A 336 -5.40 -9.12 -28.07
C MET A 336 -6.37 -10.18 -27.52
N ARG A 337 -6.59 -11.29 -28.24
CA ARG A 337 -7.39 -12.41 -27.73
C ARG A 337 -6.73 -13.17 -26.58
N ARG A 338 -5.40 -13.17 -26.47
CA ARG A 338 -4.67 -13.76 -25.33
C ARG A 338 -4.71 -12.89 -24.06
N GLY A 339 -5.09 -11.62 -24.17
CA GLY A 339 -5.15 -10.68 -23.03
C GLY A 339 -6.45 -10.70 -22.21
N HIS A 340 -7.55 -11.25 -22.73
CA HIS A 340 -8.85 -11.20 -22.04
C HIS A 340 -9.19 -12.43 -21.19
N ALA A 341 -8.33 -13.47 -21.18
CA ALA A 341 -8.54 -14.65 -20.33
C ALA A 341 -8.10 -14.46 -18.85
N ARG A 342 -7.77 -13.23 -18.41
CA ARG A 342 -7.56 -12.88 -16.98
C ARG A 342 -8.75 -12.18 -16.33
N GLY A 343 -9.90 -12.15 -17.00
CA GLY A 343 -11.15 -11.58 -16.47
C GLY A 343 -11.99 -12.52 -15.61
N TRP A 344 -11.44 -13.63 -15.09
CA TRP A 344 -12.20 -14.53 -14.22
C TRP A 344 -12.41 -13.97 -12.81
N GLY A 345 -11.68 -12.93 -12.41
CA GLY A 345 -11.78 -12.32 -11.08
C GLY A 345 -13.22 -11.99 -10.65
N PRO A 346 -13.99 -11.23 -11.45
CA PRO A 346 -15.39 -10.96 -11.15
C PRO A 346 -16.25 -12.22 -11.03
N TYR A 347 -16.07 -13.20 -11.92
CA TYR A 347 -16.87 -14.44 -11.91
C TYR A 347 -16.49 -15.38 -10.77
N LEU A 348 -15.22 -15.42 -10.37
CA LEU A 348 -14.72 -16.19 -9.21
C LEU A 348 -15.18 -15.57 -7.91
N VAL A 349 -15.16 -14.23 -7.80
CA VAL A 349 -15.72 -13.51 -6.65
C VAL A 349 -17.23 -13.73 -6.57
N LEU A 350 -17.93 -13.74 -7.71
CA LEU A 350 -19.37 -13.99 -7.76
C LEU A 350 -19.71 -15.45 -7.42
N LEU A 351 -18.95 -16.43 -7.90
CA LEU A 351 -19.11 -17.84 -7.54
C LEU A 351 -18.82 -18.07 -6.05
N TYR A 352 -17.74 -17.47 -5.53
CA TYR A 352 -17.39 -17.53 -4.11
C TYR A 352 -18.47 -16.90 -3.23
N GLY A 353 -18.95 -15.70 -3.60
CA GLY A 353 -20.03 -15.02 -2.89
C GLY A 353 -21.32 -15.81 -2.92
N THR A 354 -21.66 -16.44 -4.05
CA THR A 354 -22.86 -17.28 -4.20
C THR A 354 -22.76 -18.53 -3.32
N LEU A 355 -21.62 -19.23 -3.33
CA LEU A 355 -21.41 -20.42 -2.51
C LEU A 355 -21.39 -20.11 -1.00
N MET A 356 -20.75 -19.00 -0.60
CA MET A 356 -20.75 -18.55 0.80
C MET A 356 -22.16 -18.19 1.27
N THR A 357 -22.95 -17.54 0.42
CA THR A 357 -24.33 -17.18 0.76
C THR A 357 -25.21 -18.43 0.89
N LEU A 358 -25.11 -19.37 -0.04
CA LEU A 358 -25.81 -20.67 0.04
C LEU A 358 -25.39 -21.49 1.27
N GLY A 359 -24.10 -21.53 1.60
CA GLY A 359 -23.60 -22.19 2.81
C GLY A 359 -24.13 -21.55 4.09
N ALA A 360 -24.21 -20.23 4.14
CA ALA A 360 -24.76 -19.51 5.27
C ALA A 360 -26.27 -19.75 5.47
N PHE A 361 -27.05 -19.92 4.39
CA PHE A 361 -28.46 -20.30 4.50
C PHE A 361 -28.67 -21.66 5.19
N LEU A 362 -27.73 -22.60 5.04
CA LEU A 362 -27.80 -23.92 5.69
C LEU A 362 -27.43 -23.90 7.18
N TRP A 363 -26.79 -22.82 7.65
CA TRP A 363 -26.35 -22.66 9.05
C TRP A 363 -27.24 -21.71 9.88
N LEU A 364 -28.12 -20.95 9.22
CA LEU A 364 -28.99 -20.00 9.90
C LEU A 364 -30.30 -20.66 10.36
N THR A 365 -30.47 -20.75 11.68
CA THR A 365 -31.69 -21.30 12.32
C THR A 365 -32.75 -20.24 12.65
N ARG A 366 -32.40 -18.95 12.64
CA ARG A 366 -33.30 -17.86 13.02
C ARG A 366 -33.91 -17.15 11.81
N TRP A 367 -35.25 -17.03 11.75
CA TRP A 367 -35.98 -16.55 10.58
C TRP A 367 -35.67 -15.10 10.16
N TRP A 368 -35.38 -14.20 11.11
CA TRP A 368 -34.96 -12.83 10.80
C TRP A 368 -33.55 -12.75 10.19
N ALA A 369 -32.66 -13.69 10.52
CA ALA A 369 -31.33 -13.77 9.91
C ALA A 369 -31.43 -14.27 8.46
N ILE A 370 -32.32 -15.24 8.21
CA ILE A 370 -32.69 -15.69 6.86
C ILE A 370 -33.26 -14.51 6.06
N PHE A 371 -34.17 -13.72 6.64
CA PHE A 371 -34.75 -12.54 5.99
C PHE A 371 -33.71 -11.45 5.69
N ALA A 372 -32.85 -11.09 6.65
CA ALA A 372 -31.79 -10.12 6.45
C ALA A 372 -30.79 -10.58 5.35
N MET A 373 -30.46 -11.86 5.33
CA MET A 373 -29.60 -12.46 4.31
C MET A 373 -30.27 -12.41 2.93
N LEU A 374 -31.57 -12.66 2.85
CA LEU A 374 -32.36 -12.60 1.62
C LEU A 374 -32.43 -11.16 1.08
N VAL A 375 -32.58 -10.16 1.96
CA VAL A 375 -32.53 -8.73 1.61
C VAL A 375 -31.13 -8.32 1.11
N VAL A 376 -30.05 -8.73 1.78
CA VAL A 376 -28.67 -8.44 1.35
C VAL A 376 -28.34 -9.13 0.02
N TRP A 377 -28.76 -10.38 -0.14
CA TRP A 377 -28.59 -11.15 -1.36
C TRP A 377 -29.33 -10.49 -2.53
N LEU A 378 -30.61 -10.12 -2.35
CA LEU A 378 -31.37 -9.38 -3.37
C LEU A 378 -30.87 -7.95 -3.61
N SER A 379 -30.29 -7.28 -2.61
CA SER A 379 -29.79 -5.91 -2.73
C SER A 379 -28.51 -5.84 -3.56
N THR A 380 -27.57 -6.77 -3.33
CA THR A 380 -26.33 -6.87 -4.10
C THR A 380 -26.58 -7.42 -5.51
N LEU A 381 -27.35 -8.50 -5.66
CA LEU A 381 -27.73 -9.03 -6.99
C LEU A 381 -28.62 -8.06 -7.77
N GLY A 382 -29.50 -7.30 -7.10
CA GLY A 382 -30.35 -6.29 -7.72
C GLY A 382 -29.55 -5.12 -8.29
N LEU A 383 -28.50 -4.66 -7.61
CA LEU A 383 -27.59 -3.63 -8.12
C LEU A 383 -26.81 -4.12 -9.35
N TYR A 384 -26.34 -5.38 -9.33
CA TYR A 384 -25.66 -6.00 -10.47
C TYR A 384 -26.62 -6.28 -11.64
N ALA A 385 -27.84 -6.75 -11.38
CA ALA A 385 -28.87 -6.93 -12.39
C ALA A 385 -29.28 -5.59 -13.01
N LEU A 386 -29.37 -4.53 -12.21
CA LEU A 386 -29.61 -3.16 -12.69
C LEU A 386 -28.44 -2.69 -13.55
N MET A 387 -27.19 -2.88 -13.14
CA MET A 387 -26.00 -2.52 -13.92
C MET A 387 -25.92 -3.30 -15.25
N VAL A 388 -26.25 -4.59 -15.23
CA VAL A 388 -26.30 -5.44 -16.43
C VAL A 388 -27.45 -5.02 -17.35
N MET A 389 -28.64 -4.73 -16.81
CA MET A 389 -29.81 -4.31 -17.58
C MET A 389 -29.62 -2.90 -18.18
N LEU A 390 -28.96 -1.98 -17.46
CA LEU A 390 -28.61 -0.65 -17.92
C LEU A 390 -27.49 -0.71 -18.97
N GLY A 391 -26.48 -1.57 -18.76
CA GLY A 391 -25.43 -1.85 -19.74
C GLY A 391 -25.96 -2.49 -21.04
N PHE A 392 -26.91 -3.42 -20.93
CA PHE A 392 -27.58 -4.04 -22.08
C PHE A 392 -28.52 -3.05 -22.79
N GLY A 393 -29.26 -2.23 -22.04
CA GLY A 393 -30.16 -1.21 -22.57
C GLY A 393 -29.46 -0.13 -23.40
N VAL A 394 -28.30 0.36 -22.93
CA VAL A 394 -27.46 1.30 -23.68
C VAL A 394 -26.83 0.65 -24.93
N GLY A 395 -26.49 -0.65 -24.85
CA GLY A 395 -25.99 -1.42 -25.99
C GLY A 395 -27.03 -1.61 -27.10
N VAL A 396 -28.30 -1.83 -26.74
CA VAL A 396 -29.40 -2.00 -27.70
C VAL A 396 -29.82 -0.66 -28.31
N LEU A 397 -29.82 0.43 -27.55
CA LEU A 397 -30.14 1.78 -28.06
C LEU A 397 -29.12 2.32 -29.06
N THR A 398 -27.86 1.89 -28.97
CA THR A 398 -26.79 2.30 -29.90
C THR A 398 -26.65 1.37 -31.11
N PHE A 399 -27.35 0.23 -31.12
CA PHE A 399 -27.31 -0.78 -32.18
C PHE A 399 -27.84 -0.29 -33.55
N PRO A 400 -28.91 0.53 -33.65
CA PRO A 400 -29.40 1.03 -34.94
C PRO A 400 -28.44 2.02 -35.62
N SER A 401 -27.76 2.87 -34.84
CA SER A 401 -26.82 3.87 -35.36
C SER A 401 -25.59 3.23 -36.03
N ARG A 402 -25.04 2.17 -35.43
CA ARG A 402 -23.84 1.47 -35.94
C ARG A 402 -24.09 0.63 -37.18
N ILE A 403 -25.35 0.28 -37.47
CA ILE A 403 -25.72 -0.45 -38.68
C ILE A 403 -25.96 0.54 -39.83
N SER A 404 -26.54 1.71 -39.55
CA SER A 404 -26.71 2.77 -40.55
C SER A 404 -25.37 3.24 -41.14
N ASP A 405 -24.37 3.47 -40.29
CA ASP A 405 -23.03 3.89 -40.73
C ASP A 405 -22.30 2.81 -41.54
N ARG A 406 -22.64 1.54 -41.31
CA ARG A 406 -22.03 0.40 -42.00
C ARG A 406 -22.66 0.12 -43.37
N ILE A 407 -23.90 0.55 -43.59
CA ILE A 407 -24.62 0.42 -44.86
C ILE A 407 -24.38 1.64 -45.77
N GLY A 408 -24.16 2.83 -45.20
CA GLY A 408 -23.81 4.04 -45.96
C GLY A 408 -22.50 3.92 -46.75
N ASN A 409 -21.48 3.29 -46.16
CA ASN A 409 -20.16 3.12 -46.79
C ASN A 409 -20.08 2.02 -47.85
N PHE A 410 -21.17 1.29 -48.14
CA PHE A 410 -21.23 0.31 -49.23
C PHE A 410 -21.82 0.89 -50.53
N ARG A 411 -22.23 2.17 -50.54
CA ARG A 411 -22.88 2.83 -51.68
C ARG A 411 -22.21 4.13 -52.15
N SER A 412 -20.97 4.42 -51.72
CA SER A 412 -20.15 5.50 -52.28
C SER A 412 -18.93 4.95 -52.99
#